data_AF-A0A7C8BV89-F1
#
_entry.id   AF-A0A7C8BV89-F1
#
_cell.length_a   1.000
_cell.length_b   1.000
_cell.length_c   1.000
_cell.angle_alpha   90.00
_cell.angle_beta   90.00
_cell.angle_gamma   90.00
#
_symmetry.space_group_name_H-M   'P 1'
#
loop_
_entity.id
_entity.type
_entity.pdbx_description
1 polymer ?
#
loop_
_entity_poly.entity_id
_entity_poly.type
_entity_poly.pdbx_seq_one_letter_code
_entity_poly.pdbx_strand_id
1 'polypeptide(L)'
;MSGELLYLIVSAVFLVLLWLFVLAVMWAIRSDLFGPKVKRMHRSAAGAAAAPVAAPAPQSTGRRAARSDATAARHLVFLEGPARGRQLTLAQDMITLGRSADCTVVLRDDYTSSQHARLTRRGATWVVEDLGSTNGTTVAGRRISRPTPVAVGVPITIGTTVMELRG
;
A
#
# COMPACT_ATOMS: atom_id res chain seq x y z
N MET A 1 49.12 -1.82 26.34
CA MET A 1 47.70 -1.57 26.67
C MET A 1 47.07 -0.43 25.85
N SER A 2 47.80 0.63 25.47
CA SER A 2 47.24 1.77 24.69
C SER A 2 47.06 1.51 23.19
N GLY A 3 47.92 0.70 22.55
CA GLY A 3 47.87 0.44 21.10
C GLY A 3 46.70 -0.42 20.63
N GLU A 4 46.31 -1.43 21.42
CA GLU A 4 45.16 -2.30 21.10
C GLU A 4 43.84 -1.54 21.22
N LEU A 5 43.70 -0.70 22.26
CA LEU A 5 42.55 0.19 22.41
C LEU A 5 42.45 1.18 21.25
N LEU A 6 43.57 1.74 20.78
CA LEU A 6 43.59 2.62 19.62
C LEU A 6 43.10 1.91 18.36
N TYR A 7 43.58 0.69 18.09
CA TYR A 7 43.15 -0.10 16.93
C TYR A 7 41.67 -0.45 16.98
N LEU A 8 41.17 -0.84 18.16
CA LEU A 8 39.74 -1.15 18.36
C LEU A 8 38.87 0.08 18.13
N ILE A 9 39.28 1.26 18.62
CA ILE A 9 38.56 2.52 18.41
C ILE A 9 38.54 2.88 16.92
N VAL A 10 39.70 2.83 16.24
CA VAL A 10 39.79 3.15 14.81
C VAL A 10 38.92 2.20 13.97
N SER A 11 38.97 0.91 14.27
CA SER A 11 38.18 -0.11 13.58
C SER A 11 36.68 0.07 13.81
N ALA A 12 36.27 0.36 15.04
CA ALA A 12 34.86 0.60 15.37
C ALA A 12 34.34 1.87 14.67
N VAL A 13 35.10 2.97 14.68
CA VAL A 13 34.75 4.20 13.98
C VAL A 13 34.64 3.96 12.48
N PHE A 14 35.61 3.24 11.90
CA PHE A 14 35.57 2.89 10.47
C PHE A 14 34.36 2.04 10.12
N LEU A 15 34.04 1.03 10.93
CA LEU A 15 32.87 0.16 10.73
C LEU A 15 31.57 0.96 10.78
N VAL A 16 31.44 1.87 11.76
CA VAL A 16 30.26 2.73 11.90
C VAL A 16 30.13 3.68 10.71
N LEU A 17 31.23 4.30 10.26
CA LEU A 17 31.22 5.18 9.09
C LEU A 17 30.84 4.42 7.82
N LEU A 18 31.37 3.22 7.63
CA LEU A 18 31.04 2.36 6.49
C LEU A 18 29.56 1.94 6.52
N TRP A 19 29.04 1.59 7.71
CA TRP A 19 27.63 1.29 7.88
C TRP A 19 26.71 2.49 7.60
N LEU A 20 27.06 3.67 8.11
CA LEU A 20 26.33 4.91 7.84
C LEU A 20 26.34 5.26 6.34
N PHE A 21 27.46 5.04 5.66
CA PHE A 21 27.56 5.22 4.21
C PHE A 21 26.64 4.26 3.46
N VAL A 22 26.66 2.97 3.81
CA VAL A 22 25.74 1.98 3.19
C VAL A 22 24.29 2.35 3.46
N LEU A 23 23.93 2.74 4.68
CA LEU A 23 22.58 3.19 5.03
C LEU A 23 22.18 4.46 4.28
N ALA A 24 23.09 5.42 4.11
CA ALA A 24 22.85 6.65 3.35
C ALA A 24 22.61 6.35 1.87
N VAL A 25 23.38 5.44 1.26
CA VAL A 25 23.18 5.00 -0.13
C VAL A 25 21.84 4.26 -0.28
N MET A 26 21.52 3.36 0.65
CA MET A 26 20.23 2.66 0.66
C MET A 26 19.04 3.63 0.83
N TRP A 27 19.20 4.66 1.68
CA TRP A 27 18.20 5.71 1.87
C TRP A 27 18.09 6.61 0.64
N ALA A 28 19.21 6.98 0.02
CA ALA A 28 19.26 7.80 -1.20
C ALA A 28 18.57 7.10 -2.37
N ILE A 29 18.89 5.82 -2.63
CA ILE A 29 18.24 5.03 -3.68
C ILE A 29 16.73 4.90 -3.43
N ARG A 30 16.33 4.73 -2.15
CA ARG A 30 14.92 4.74 -1.76
C ARG A 30 14.30 6.13 -2.02
N SER A 31 14.94 7.22 -1.62
CA SER A 31 14.41 8.57 -1.78
C SER A 31 14.38 9.06 -3.22
N ASP A 32 15.30 8.61 -4.07
CA ASP A 32 15.40 9.04 -5.46
C ASP A 32 14.31 8.39 -6.33
N LEU A 33 13.82 7.21 -5.94
CA LEU A 33 12.60 6.61 -6.52
C LEU A 33 11.30 7.18 -5.93
N PHE A 34 11.32 7.69 -4.71
CA PHE A 34 10.18 8.36 -4.08
C PHE A 34 10.34 9.88 -4.19
N GLY A 35 10.24 10.37 -5.42
CA GLY A 35 10.20 11.80 -5.74
C GLY A 35 9.26 12.57 -4.81
N PRO A 36 9.61 13.82 -4.47
CA PRO A 36 8.99 14.57 -3.39
C PRO A 36 7.47 14.63 -3.54
N LYS A 37 6.78 14.22 -2.47
CA LYS A 37 5.33 14.32 -2.32
C LYS A 37 4.88 15.72 -2.76
N VAL A 38 4.21 15.81 -3.89
CA VAL A 38 3.54 17.05 -4.30
C VAL A 38 2.49 17.35 -3.25
N LYS A 39 2.82 18.27 -2.35
CA LYS A 39 1.87 18.93 -1.45
C LYS A 39 0.86 19.63 -2.36
N ARG A 40 -0.24 18.95 -2.68
CA ARG A 40 -1.42 19.60 -3.28
C ARG A 40 -1.99 20.53 -2.23
N MET A 41 -1.43 21.74 -2.22
CA MET A 41 -1.98 22.88 -1.53
C MET A 41 -3.33 23.19 -2.18
N HIS A 42 -4.40 23.05 -1.39
CA HIS A 42 -5.66 23.71 -1.67
C HIS A 42 -5.39 25.21 -1.77
N ARG A 43 -5.64 25.79 -2.95
CA ARG A 43 -5.90 27.23 -3.16
C ARG A 43 -6.84 27.32 -4.37
N SER A 44 -8.14 27.26 -4.09
CA SER A 44 -9.09 28.37 -4.19
C SER A 44 -9.24 28.97 -5.60
N ALA A 45 -10.44 28.74 -6.15
CA ALA A 45 -11.30 29.61 -6.95
C ALA A 45 -10.68 30.80 -7.73
N ALA A 46 -10.88 30.81 -9.06
CA ALA A 46 -11.62 31.85 -9.80
C ALA A 46 -11.44 31.67 -11.33
N GLY A 47 -12.54 31.84 -12.09
CA GLY A 47 -12.48 32.18 -13.52
C GLY A 47 -12.91 31.10 -14.52
N ALA A 48 -14.17 30.66 -14.48
CA ALA A 48 -14.79 29.96 -15.60
C ALA A 48 -15.38 30.99 -16.57
N ALA A 49 -14.80 31.06 -17.77
CA ALA A 49 -15.35 31.75 -18.92
C ALA A 49 -16.20 30.78 -19.76
N ALA A 50 -17.23 31.35 -20.39
CA ALA A 50 -17.98 30.86 -21.55
C ALA A 50 -18.99 29.72 -21.34
N ALA A 51 -20.27 30.12 -21.21
CA ALA A 51 -21.40 29.37 -21.74
C ALA A 51 -21.47 29.55 -23.27
N PRO A 52 -22.03 28.58 -24.01
CA PRO A 52 -23.35 28.85 -24.58
C PRO A 52 -24.33 27.67 -24.53
N VAL A 53 -25.57 28.05 -24.81
CA VAL A 53 -26.87 27.40 -24.69
C VAL A 53 -27.11 26.32 -25.74
N ALA A 54 -27.70 25.18 -25.34
CA ALA A 54 -28.72 24.44 -26.11
C ALA A 54 -29.30 23.26 -25.29
N ALA A 55 -30.62 23.28 -25.06
CA ALA A 55 -31.45 22.20 -24.49
C ALA A 55 -31.92 21.23 -25.61
N PRO A 56 -32.76 20.18 -25.38
CA PRO A 56 -33.15 19.44 -24.17
C PRO A 56 -32.96 17.89 -24.30
N ALA A 57 -33.37 17.16 -23.25
CA ALA A 57 -33.22 15.72 -22.94
C ALA A 57 -33.51 14.67 -24.05
N PRO A 58 -33.06 13.40 -23.86
CA PRO A 58 -33.95 12.45 -23.18
C PRO A 58 -33.31 11.71 -22.01
N GLN A 59 -34.13 11.53 -20.98
CA GLN A 59 -33.91 10.82 -19.74
C GLN A 59 -33.65 9.33 -20.01
N SER A 60 -32.48 8.77 -19.68
CA SER A 60 -32.31 7.31 -19.49
C SER A 60 -30.99 6.83 -18.86
N THR A 61 -30.40 7.51 -17.86
CA THR A 61 -29.23 6.93 -17.16
C THR A 61 -29.24 7.08 -15.63
N GLY A 62 -30.41 7.01 -15.00
CA GLY A 62 -30.55 6.88 -13.53
C GLY A 62 -30.31 5.45 -13.00
N ARG A 63 -30.19 4.44 -13.88
CA ARG A 63 -30.15 3.01 -13.48
C ARG A 63 -28.80 2.31 -13.73
N ARG A 64 -27.69 3.07 -13.69
CA ARG A 64 -26.32 2.50 -13.73
C ARG A 64 -25.47 2.82 -12.50
N ALA A 65 -25.77 3.87 -11.74
CA ALA A 65 -25.05 4.20 -10.50
C ALA A 65 -25.44 3.29 -9.32
N ALA A 66 -26.66 2.76 -9.28
CA ALA A 66 -27.11 1.88 -8.19
C ALA A 66 -26.67 0.41 -8.32
N ARG A 67 -26.09 0.00 -9.47
CA ARG A 67 -25.57 -1.37 -9.66
C ARG A 67 -24.08 -1.52 -9.30
N SER A 68 -23.35 -0.41 -9.12
CA SER A 68 -21.95 -0.45 -8.70
C SER A 68 -21.74 -0.67 -7.19
N ASP A 69 -22.81 -0.59 -6.39
CA ASP A 69 -22.75 -0.81 -4.93
C ASP A 69 -22.99 -2.28 -4.53
N ALA A 70 -23.52 -3.09 -5.46
CA ALA A 70 -23.82 -4.50 -5.24
C ALA A 70 -22.60 -5.43 -5.41
N THR A 71 -21.44 -4.90 -5.80
CA THR A 71 -20.18 -5.67 -5.95
C THR A 71 -19.00 -4.95 -5.29
N ALA A 72 -19.27 -4.00 -4.38
CA ALA A 72 -18.22 -3.44 -3.56
C ALA A 72 -17.76 -4.53 -2.58
N ALA A 73 -16.48 -4.87 -2.56
CA ALA A 73 -15.96 -5.79 -1.54
C ALA A 73 -16.26 -5.20 -0.16
N ARG A 74 -16.94 -5.97 0.68
CA ARG A 74 -17.32 -5.62 2.06
C ARG A 74 -16.43 -6.30 3.07
N HIS A 75 -15.75 -7.36 2.65
CA HIS A 75 -15.00 -8.23 3.54
C HIS A 75 -13.64 -8.59 2.94
N LEU A 76 -12.63 -8.67 3.80
CA LEU A 76 -11.34 -9.27 3.50
C LEU A 76 -11.27 -10.60 4.25
N VAL A 77 -11.23 -11.70 3.51
CA VAL A 77 -11.22 -13.06 4.07
C VAL A 77 -9.83 -13.64 3.96
N PHE A 78 -9.35 -14.24 5.04
CA PHE A 78 -8.04 -14.88 5.11
C PHE A 78 -8.19 -16.36 4.77
N LEU A 79 -7.68 -16.77 3.61
CA LEU A 79 -7.78 -18.14 3.09
C LEU A 79 -6.68 -19.05 3.65
N GLU A 80 -5.47 -18.51 3.79
CA GLU A 80 -4.28 -19.26 4.21
C GLU A 80 -3.41 -18.43 5.17
N GLY A 81 -2.52 -19.11 5.89
CA GLY A 81 -1.59 -18.52 6.86
C GLY A 81 -2.12 -18.50 8.30
N PRO A 82 -1.40 -17.83 9.22
CA PRO A 82 -1.70 -17.82 10.66
C PRO A 82 -3.08 -17.24 11.02
N ALA A 83 -3.64 -16.44 10.11
CA ALA A 83 -4.93 -15.78 10.27
C ALA A 83 -6.07 -16.46 9.51
N ARG A 84 -5.88 -17.69 9.00
CA ARG A 84 -6.87 -18.44 8.21
C ARG A 84 -8.23 -18.50 8.92
N GLY A 85 -9.30 -18.29 8.14
CA GLY A 85 -10.68 -18.32 8.63
C GLY A 85 -11.13 -17.01 9.31
N ARG A 86 -10.21 -16.07 9.53
CA ARG A 86 -10.59 -14.71 9.95
C ARG A 86 -11.25 -13.97 8.78
N GLN A 87 -12.14 -13.05 9.12
CA GLN A 87 -12.75 -12.12 8.18
C GLN A 87 -12.72 -10.72 8.80
N LEU A 88 -12.32 -9.74 8.01
CA LEU A 88 -12.32 -8.33 8.41
C LEU A 88 -13.36 -7.59 7.57
N THR A 89 -14.20 -6.79 8.23
CA THR A 89 -15.10 -5.87 7.54
C THR A 89 -14.32 -4.67 7.02
N LEU A 90 -14.43 -4.41 5.73
CA LEU A 90 -13.80 -3.29 5.03
C LEU A 90 -14.56 -1.99 5.33
N ALA A 91 -14.43 -1.48 6.56
CA ALA A 91 -15.10 -0.26 7.01
C ALA A 91 -14.35 1.03 6.66
N GLN A 92 -13.05 0.92 6.34
CA GLN A 92 -12.16 2.06 6.07
C GLN A 92 -11.76 2.06 4.60
N ASP A 93 -11.64 3.25 4.00
CA ASP A 93 -11.15 3.38 2.61
C ASP A 93 -9.65 3.08 2.46
N MET A 94 -8.91 2.98 3.56
CA MET A 94 -7.49 2.65 3.57
C MET A 94 -7.20 1.62 4.66
N ILE A 95 -6.55 0.53 4.29
CA ILE A 95 -6.19 -0.57 5.18
C ILE A 95 -4.72 -0.89 4.98
N THR A 96 -3.94 -0.85 6.05
CA THR A 96 -2.55 -1.26 6.06
C THR A 96 -2.40 -2.69 6.54
N LEU A 97 -1.55 -3.44 5.84
CA LEU A 97 -1.26 -4.85 6.05
C LEU A 97 0.22 -4.98 6.36
N GLY A 98 0.56 -5.57 7.49
CA GLY A 98 1.95 -5.71 7.90
C GLY A 98 2.12 -6.35 9.26
N ARG A 99 3.36 -6.53 9.67
CA ARG A 99 3.71 -7.13 10.98
C ARG A 99 3.63 -6.14 12.14
N SER A 100 3.70 -4.82 11.87
CA SER A 100 3.61 -3.81 12.94
C SER A 100 2.22 -3.82 13.57
N ALA A 101 2.16 -3.55 14.88
CA ALA A 101 0.92 -3.33 15.60
C ALA A 101 0.17 -2.08 15.11
N ASP A 102 0.85 -1.16 14.42
CA ASP A 102 0.24 0.05 13.85
C ASP A 102 -0.57 -0.22 12.56
N CYS A 103 -0.50 -1.44 12.01
CA CYS A 103 -1.27 -1.81 10.82
C CYS A 103 -2.71 -2.14 11.18
N THR A 104 -3.67 -1.73 10.34
CA THR A 104 -5.08 -2.13 10.48
C THR A 104 -5.22 -3.66 10.53
N VAL A 105 -4.41 -4.35 9.72
CA VAL A 105 -4.29 -5.80 9.74
C VAL A 105 -2.87 -6.17 10.14
N VAL A 106 -2.75 -6.63 11.38
CA VAL A 106 -1.52 -7.22 11.88
C VAL A 106 -1.41 -8.67 11.39
N LEU A 107 -0.39 -8.93 10.60
CA LEU A 107 0.00 -10.24 10.10
C LEU A 107 1.17 -10.75 10.96
N ARG A 108 0.93 -11.80 11.75
CA ARG A 108 1.95 -12.42 12.61
C ARG A 108 2.74 -13.45 11.81
N ASP A 109 3.54 -12.95 10.88
CA ASP A 109 4.35 -13.76 9.97
C ASP A 109 5.73 -13.11 9.77
N ASP A 110 6.78 -13.91 9.84
CA ASP A 110 8.17 -13.50 9.66
C ASP A 110 8.49 -13.08 8.22
N TYR A 111 7.74 -13.60 7.23
CA TYR A 111 7.85 -13.19 5.83
C TYR A 111 7.11 -11.89 5.53
N THR A 112 6.51 -11.25 6.54
CA THR A 112 5.79 -9.99 6.39
C THR A 112 6.58 -8.82 6.98
N SER A 113 6.85 -7.78 6.17
CA SER A 113 7.45 -6.53 6.63
C SER A 113 6.53 -5.75 7.58
N SER A 114 7.10 -4.88 8.43
CA SER A 114 6.35 -4.10 9.43
C SER A 114 5.17 -3.32 8.83
N GLN A 115 5.38 -2.66 7.68
CA GLN A 115 4.32 -2.15 6.81
C GLN A 115 4.56 -2.76 5.42
N HIS A 116 3.82 -3.79 5.06
CA HIS A 116 4.10 -4.60 3.87
C HIS A 116 3.33 -4.08 2.65
N ALA A 117 2.01 -3.97 2.79
CA ALA A 117 1.14 -3.54 1.72
C ALA A 117 0.05 -2.61 2.25
N ARG A 118 -0.53 -1.83 1.35
CA ARG A 118 -1.70 -1.00 1.61
C ARG A 118 -2.77 -1.31 0.59
N LEU A 119 -4.00 -1.48 1.09
CA LEU A 119 -5.19 -1.56 0.27
C LEU A 119 -5.94 -0.22 0.36
N THR A 120 -6.23 0.40 -0.77
CA THR A 120 -6.92 1.68 -0.85
C THR A 120 -8.14 1.57 -1.74
N ARG A 121 -9.30 2.04 -1.26
CA ARG A 121 -10.53 2.11 -2.02
C ARG A 121 -10.50 3.32 -2.95
N ARG A 122 -10.69 3.09 -4.25
CA ARG A 122 -10.85 4.12 -5.28
C ARG A 122 -12.20 3.95 -5.94
N GLY A 123 -13.21 4.65 -5.41
CA GLY A 123 -14.60 4.48 -5.84
C GLY A 123 -15.11 3.08 -5.53
N ALA A 124 -15.48 2.31 -6.55
CA ALA A 124 -15.97 0.94 -6.40
C ALA A 124 -14.87 -0.13 -6.43
N THR A 125 -13.61 0.24 -6.68
CA THR A 125 -12.50 -0.71 -6.86
C THR A 125 -11.47 -0.58 -5.75
N TRP A 126 -10.91 -1.70 -5.32
CA TRP A 126 -9.80 -1.72 -4.38
C TRP A 126 -8.48 -1.75 -5.14
N VAL A 127 -7.49 -1.02 -4.65
CA VAL A 127 -6.14 -0.97 -5.23
C VAL A 127 -5.16 -1.42 -4.15
N VAL A 128 -4.36 -2.43 -4.46
CA VAL A 128 -3.27 -2.89 -3.60
C VAL A 128 -1.96 -2.24 -4.03
N GLU A 129 -1.17 -1.81 -3.07
CA GLU A 129 0.13 -1.21 -3.25
C GLU A 129 1.12 -1.86 -2.29
N ASP A 130 2.26 -2.32 -2.81
CA ASP A 130 3.37 -2.80 -2.00
C ASP A 130 4.16 -1.60 -1.46
N LEU A 131 4.48 -1.60 -0.16
CA LEU A 131 5.15 -0.48 0.53
C LEU A 131 6.68 -0.63 0.57
N GLY A 132 7.25 -1.40 -0.36
CA GLY A 132 8.66 -1.76 -0.39
C GLY A 132 8.95 -2.92 0.56
N SER A 133 8.11 -3.94 0.50
CA SER A 133 8.29 -5.14 1.31
C SER A 133 9.48 -5.97 0.80
N THR A 134 10.09 -6.74 1.70
CA THR A 134 11.26 -7.58 1.36
C THR A 134 10.89 -8.69 0.38
N ASN A 135 9.78 -9.39 0.65
CA ASN A 135 9.36 -10.55 -0.14
C ASN A 135 8.43 -10.17 -1.30
N GLY A 136 7.85 -8.97 -1.28
CA GLY A 136 6.90 -8.51 -2.27
C GLY A 136 5.47 -8.97 -1.99
N THR A 137 4.53 -8.23 -2.55
CA THR A 137 3.12 -8.60 -2.62
C THR A 137 2.83 -9.29 -3.96
N THR A 138 1.99 -10.32 -3.96
CA THR A 138 1.49 -10.93 -5.20
C THR A 138 -0.03 -10.88 -5.30
N VAL A 139 -0.56 -10.76 -6.51
CA VAL A 139 -1.98 -10.73 -6.83
C VAL A 139 -2.23 -11.74 -7.93
N ALA A 140 -3.14 -12.69 -7.72
CA ALA A 140 -3.37 -13.82 -8.63
C ALA A 140 -2.07 -14.56 -9.01
N GLY A 141 -1.17 -14.75 -8.04
CA GLY A 141 0.13 -15.40 -8.24
C GLY A 141 1.20 -14.56 -8.95
N ARG A 142 0.90 -13.31 -9.33
CA ARG A 142 1.86 -12.41 -10.00
C ARG A 142 2.34 -11.33 -9.03
N ARG A 143 3.66 -11.16 -8.91
CA ARG A 143 4.25 -10.09 -8.10
C ARG A 143 3.91 -8.73 -8.69
N ILE A 144 3.46 -7.81 -7.84
CA ILE A 144 3.16 -6.43 -8.21
C ILE A 144 4.34 -5.52 -7.87
N SER A 145 4.56 -4.49 -8.68
CA SER A 145 5.56 -3.45 -8.45
C SER A 145 4.97 -2.04 -8.48
N ARG A 146 3.71 -1.91 -8.89
CA ARG A 146 2.95 -0.66 -8.96
C ARG A 146 1.58 -0.85 -8.32
N PRO A 147 0.90 0.23 -7.89
CA PRO A 147 -0.47 0.16 -7.42
C PRO A 147 -1.36 -0.56 -8.44
N THR A 148 -1.93 -1.70 -8.03
CA THR A 148 -2.66 -2.61 -8.92
C THR A 148 -4.10 -2.75 -8.46
N PRO A 149 -5.10 -2.55 -9.34
CA PRO A 149 -6.49 -2.77 -8.98
C PRO A 149 -6.76 -4.25 -8.74
N VAL A 150 -7.52 -4.57 -7.69
CA VAL A 150 -7.91 -5.93 -7.31
C VAL A 150 -9.43 -6.04 -7.31
N ALA A 151 -9.93 -7.06 -8.00
CA ALA A 151 -11.34 -7.39 -8.03
C ALA A 151 -11.73 -8.33 -6.87
N VAL A 152 -13.03 -8.43 -6.60
CA VAL A 152 -13.59 -9.40 -5.65
C VAL A 152 -13.24 -10.83 -6.09
N GLY A 153 -12.86 -11.69 -5.16
CA GLY A 153 -12.48 -13.09 -5.39
C GLY A 153 -11.07 -13.29 -5.95
N VAL A 154 -10.27 -12.23 -6.08
CA VAL A 154 -8.87 -12.35 -6.51
C VAL A 154 -7.98 -12.54 -5.28
N PRO A 155 -7.16 -13.60 -5.24
CA PRO A 155 -6.26 -13.85 -4.12
C PRO A 155 -5.08 -12.88 -4.14
N ILE A 156 -4.81 -12.28 -3.00
CA ILE A 156 -3.65 -11.44 -2.68
C ILE A 156 -2.80 -12.25 -1.70
N THR A 157 -1.52 -12.42 -1.99
CA THR A 157 -0.58 -13.11 -1.11
C THR A 157 0.45 -12.14 -0.57
N ILE A 158 0.61 -12.15 0.75
CA ILE A 158 1.56 -11.35 1.50
C ILE A 158 2.27 -12.29 2.47
N GLY A 159 3.58 -12.48 2.30
CA GLY A 159 4.32 -13.50 3.04
C GLY A 159 3.70 -14.88 2.84
N THR A 160 3.30 -15.52 3.93
CA THR A 160 2.61 -16.83 3.97
C THR A 160 1.09 -16.71 4.05
N THR A 161 0.55 -15.49 4.06
CA THR A 161 -0.88 -15.23 4.20
C THR A 161 -1.51 -14.98 2.84
N VAL A 162 -2.53 -15.77 2.49
CA VAL A 162 -3.37 -15.56 1.31
C VAL A 162 -4.71 -14.98 1.77
N MET A 163 -5.14 -13.91 1.13
CA MET A 163 -6.40 -13.23 1.44
C MET A 163 -7.11 -12.80 0.17
N GLU A 164 -8.43 -12.69 0.23
CA GLU A 164 -9.22 -12.22 -0.91
C GLU A 164 -10.32 -11.26 -0.47
N LEU A 165 -10.75 -10.44 -1.41
CA LEU A 165 -11.86 -9.53 -1.25
C LEU A 165 -13.17 -10.27 -1.51
N ARG A 166 -14.15 -10.17 -0.61
CA ARG A 166 -15.50 -10.73 -0.76
C ARG A 166 -16.57 -9.65 -0.60
N GLY A 167 -17.67 -9.80 -1.34
CA GLY A 167 -18.87 -8.96 -1.27
C GLY A 167 -19.90 -9.50 -0.31
#